data_AF-A0ABD3NVM1-F1
#
_entry.id   AF-A0ABD3NVM1-F1
#
_cell.length_a   1.000
_cell.length_b   1.000
_cell.length_c   1.000
_cell.angle_alpha   90.00
_cell.angle_beta   90.00
_cell.angle_gamma   90.00
#
_symmetry.space_group_name_H-M   'P 1'
#
loop_
_entity.id
_entity.type
_entity.pdbx_description
1 polymer ?
#
loop_
_entity_poly.entity_id
_entity_poly.type
_entity_poly.pdbx_seq_one_letter_code
_entity_poly.pdbx_strand_id
1 'polypeptide(L)'
;MKRSTMLDEEKSSNKPMATKTMIRSQWLLLGLSTILIANPTTAFQPSSTHRTFHHQPSHRWTSNNDDESEGYEIRSQSTTSRPETTTFGAENVPIDQRPSNEYLNLIRQPTFGWASQENGDIGLTLRLGIVYAAFFVGVCYPISGATWVDEGYTVQKITASNVGAMSVMFLLTLRLYSGWGYIGSRLKSKVIEFEETGWYDGDVQEKSESEKARDLFLYRSNVQPVEGRLKKFSLLVGGLWVASCLALNVATNSKPIFNQYDPNLLKELSYDDKVAEIVQRQSNGRPTYCDNRYYRAVANGGQGCE
;
A
#
# COMPACT_ATOMS: atom_id res chain seq x y z
N MET A 1 -13.66 62.49 -53.83
CA MET A 1 -12.83 63.62 -53.35
C MET A 1 -12.41 63.31 -51.92
N LYS A 2 -11.10 63.04 -51.69
CA LYS A 2 -10.32 62.91 -50.42
C LYS A 2 -10.83 61.94 -49.30
N ARG A 3 -10.16 60.81 -49.00
CA ARG A 3 -8.96 60.55 -48.11
C ARG A 3 -9.30 60.70 -46.61
N SER A 4 -8.87 59.86 -45.64
CA SER A 4 -7.79 58.86 -45.53
C SER A 4 -7.82 58.18 -44.13
N THR A 5 -7.22 56.98 -44.01
CA THR A 5 -6.49 56.39 -42.83
C THR A 5 -7.29 56.03 -41.56
N MET A 6 -7.05 54.96 -40.77
CA MET A 6 -5.93 54.03 -40.48
C MET A 6 -6.57 52.84 -39.68
N LEU A 7 -6.30 51.57 -40.00
CA LEU A 7 -5.36 50.62 -39.34
C LEU A 7 -5.79 50.02 -37.98
N ASP A 8 -5.39 48.75 -37.84
CA ASP A 8 -5.30 47.86 -36.65
C ASP A 8 -6.57 47.05 -36.32
N GLU A 9 -6.69 45.75 -36.64
CA GLU A 9 -5.89 44.58 -36.28
C GLU A 9 -5.97 44.22 -34.77
N GLU A 10 -7.01 43.49 -34.34
CA GLU A 10 -6.96 42.74 -33.08
C GLU A 10 -7.71 41.39 -33.13
N LYS A 11 -6.96 40.39 -33.59
CA LYS A 11 -6.76 39.06 -32.99
C LYS A 11 -7.88 38.43 -32.15
N SER A 12 -8.50 37.42 -32.78
CA SER A 12 -9.10 36.23 -32.16
C SER A 12 -8.30 35.68 -30.97
N SER A 13 -8.96 35.50 -29.82
CA SER A 13 -8.52 34.58 -28.76
C SER A 13 -9.70 33.81 -28.19
N ASN A 14 -10.00 32.68 -28.82
CA ASN A 14 -10.81 31.60 -28.26
C ASN A 14 -10.10 31.04 -27.02
N LYS A 15 -10.77 31.06 -25.85
CA LYS A 15 -10.39 30.26 -24.68
C LYS A 15 -11.44 29.16 -24.48
N PRO A 16 -11.09 27.87 -24.56
CA PRO A 16 -12.01 26.81 -24.17
C PRO A 16 -12.08 26.68 -22.64
N MET A 17 -13.31 26.54 -22.19
CA MET A 17 -13.79 26.25 -20.85
C MET A 17 -13.14 24.96 -20.31
N ALA A 18 -12.42 25.06 -19.19
CA ALA A 18 -11.83 23.91 -18.52
C ALA A 18 -12.91 23.19 -17.71
N THR A 19 -13.53 22.18 -18.32
CA THR A 19 -14.40 21.21 -17.64
C THR A 19 -13.53 20.33 -16.75
N LYS A 20 -13.50 20.60 -15.43
CA LYS A 20 -12.89 19.69 -14.46
C LYS A 20 -13.80 18.48 -14.29
N THR A 21 -13.48 17.38 -14.95
CA THR A 21 -14.10 16.07 -14.73
C THR A 21 -13.67 15.55 -13.37
N MET A 22 -14.61 15.56 -12.42
CA MET A 22 -14.49 14.97 -11.09
C MET A 22 -14.50 13.44 -11.23
N ILE A 23 -13.32 12.81 -11.20
CA ILE A 23 -13.20 11.35 -11.15
C ILE A 23 -13.50 10.92 -9.71
N ARG A 24 -14.76 10.53 -9.45
CA ARG A 24 -15.15 9.75 -8.26
C ARG A 24 -14.58 8.34 -8.42
N SER A 25 -13.51 8.02 -7.69
CA SER A 25 -12.99 6.65 -7.58
C SER A 25 -13.82 5.85 -6.59
N GLN A 26 -14.81 5.11 -7.10
CA GLN A 26 -15.44 4.02 -6.34
C GLN A 26 -14.43 2.87 -6.23
N TRP A 27 -13.98 2.61 -5.00
CA TRP A 27 -13.18 1.44 -4.67
C TRP A 27 -14.10 0.22 -4.59
N LEU A 28 -14.08 -0.61 -5.63
CA LEU A 28 -14.65 -1.95 -5.59
C LEU A 28 -13.88 -2.80 -4.57
N LEU A 29 -14.59 -3.23 -3.53
CA LEU A 29 -14.17 -4.23 -2.56
C LEU A 29 -13.91 -5.56 -3.28
N LEU A 30 -12.63 -5.87 -3.54
CA LEU A 30 -12.20 -7.24 -3.75
C LEU A 30 -11.78 -7.82 -2.40
N GLY A 31 -12.63 -8.71 -1.89
CA GLY A 31 -12.35 -9.54 -0.74
C GLY A 31 -11.20 -10.50 -1.05
N LEU A 32 -10.05 -10.24 -0.43
CA LEU A 32 -8.99 -11.22 -0.24
C LEU A 32 -8.93 -11.52 1.25
N SER A 33 -9.63 -12.57 1.65
CA SER A 33 -9.36 -13.29 2.89
C SER A 33 -7.99 -13.94 2.77
N THR A 34 -7.02 -13.53 3.59
CA THR A 34 -5.91 -14.41 3.96
C THR A 34 -5.24 -13.98 5.26
N ILE A 35 -5.27 -14.95 6.19
CA ILE A 35 -4.14 -15.43 7.00
C ILE A 35 -3.85 -14.65 8.28
N LEU A 36 -4.38 -15.24 9.35
CA LEU A 36 -3.90 -15.17 10.73
C LEU A 36 -2.37 -15.27 10.77
N ILE A 37 -1.70 -14.20 11.18
CA ILE A 37 -0.36 -14.30 11.77
C ILE A 37 -0.57 -14.29 13.27
N ALA A 38 -0.33 -15.45 13.88
CA ALA A 38 -0.35 -15.64 15.32
C ALA A 38 0.75 -14.81 15.99
N ASN A 39 0.40 -14.04 17.02
CA ASN A 39 1.34 -13.45 17.96
C ASN A 39 1.78 -14.55 18.96
N PRO A 40 3.08 -14.85 19.12
CA PRO A 40 3.55 -15.67 20.22
C PRO A 40 4.06 -14.76 21.34
N THR A 41 3.27 -14.58 22.38
CA THR A 41 3.79 -14.21 23.72
C THR A 41 2.90 -14.84 24.77
N THR A 42 3.26 -16.06 25.17
CA THR A 42 2.74 -16.71 26.37
C THR A 42 3.80 -16.63 27.46
N ALA A 43 3.31 -16.48 28.69
CA ALA A 43 3.98 -16.72 29.98
C ALA A 43 4.82 -15.59 30.58
N PHE A 44 4.22 -14.87 31.55
CA PHE A 44 4.65 -14.92 32.95
C PHE A 44 3.56 -14.33 33.86
N GLN A 45 2.90 -15.15 34.68
CA GLN A 45 2.08 -14.71 35.82
C GLN A 45 2.82 -15.09 37.10
N PRO A 46 3.04 -14.15 38.04
CA PRO A 46 3.21 -14.50 39.43
C PRO A 46 1.90 -14.29 40.19
N SER A 47 1.42 -15.38 40.78
CA SER A 47 0.42 -15.40 41.84
C SER A 47 0.91 -14.61 43.06
N SER A 48 0.12 -13.65 43.54
CA SER A 48 0.29 -13.10 44.89
C SER A 48 -1.00 -13.23 45.69
N THR A 49 -0.83 -13.90 46.81
CA THR A 49 -1.80 -14.29 47.82
C THR A 49 -2.30 -13.08 48.59
N HIS A 50 -3.62 -12.99 48.75
CA HIS A 50 -4.29 -12.09 49.69
C HIS A 50 -3.75 -12.34 51.11
N ARG A 51 -3.22 -11.29 51.76
CA ARG A 51 -3.01 -11.27 53.20
C ARG A 51 -3.71 -10.04 53.75
N THR A 52 -4.88 -10.27 54.35
CA THR A 52 -5.63 -9.30 55.15
C THR A 52 -4.86 -8.99 56.43
N PHE A 53 -4.56 -7.72 56.66
CA PHE A 53 -4.13 -7.22 57.97
C PHE A 53 -5.16 -6.20 58.45
N HIS A 54 -5.87 -6.58 59.51
CA HIS A 54 -6.69 -5.67 60.31
C HIS A 54 -5.77 -4.75 61.13
N HIS A 55 -6.02 -3.45 61.07
CA HIS A 55 -5.71 -2.53 62.16
C HIS A 55 -6.83 -1.50 62.29
N GLN A 56 -7.47 -1.52 63.46
CA GLN A 56 -8.39 -0.50 63.96
C GLN A 56 -7.63 0.49 64.87
N PRO A 57 -8.24 1.63 65.29
CA PRO A 57 -7.62 2.94 65.18
C PRO A 57 -7.29 3.53 66.56
N SER A 58 -6.53 4.63 66.59
CA SER A 58 -6.44 5.42 67.82
C SER A 58 -6.11 6.90 67.59
N HIS A 59 -7.07 7.73 68.03
CA HIS A 59 -6.97 9.08 68.62
C HIS A 59 -6.45 10.24 67.75
N ARG A 60 -7.31 11.18 67.33
CA ARG A 60 -7.95 12.30 68.08
C ARG A 60 -7.01 13.50 68.27
N TRP A 61 -7.27 14.56 67.51
CA TRP A 61 -7.23 15.95 67.97
C TRP A 61 -8.36 16.73 67.27
N THR A 62 -9.07 17.51 68.07
CA THR A 62 -10.24 18.33 67.74
C THR A 62 -9.81 19.72 67.30
N SER A 63 -10.45 20.26 66.27
CA SER A 63 -10.84 21.67 66.24
C SER A 63 -12.04 21.81 65.32
N ASN A 64 -13.18 22.19 65.89
CA ASN A 64 -14.32 22.69 65.16
C ASN A 64 -13.91 24.00 64.49
N ASN A 65 -14.27 24.16 63.22
CA ASN A 65 -14.69 25.42 62.63
C ASN A 65 -15.65 25.04 61.51
N ASP A 66 -16.87 25.51 61.66
CA ASP A 66 -17.95 25.42 60.69
C ASP A 66 -17.60 26.33 59.51
N ASP A 67 -17.40 25.75 58.33
CA ASP A 67 -17.49 26.46 57.05
C ASP A 67 -17.96 25.45 55.99
N GLU A 68 -19.25 25.53 55.65
CA GLU A 68 -19.84 24.88 54.49
C GLU A 68 -19.07 25.28 53.23
N SER A 69 -18.34 24.34 52.64
CA SER A 69 -17.82 24.47 51.28
C SER A 69 -18.30 23.27 50.47
N GLU A 70 -19.14 23.55 49.47
CA GLU A 70 -19.64 22.59 48.50
C GLU A 70 -18.47 21.88 47.79
N GLY A 71 -18.18 20.65 48.25
CA GLY A 71 -17.27 19.76 47.55
C GLY A 71 -17.97 19.22 46.31
N TYR A 72 -17.56 19.67 45.12
CA TYR A 72 -17.91 18.94 43.91
C TYR A 72 -17.13 17.61 43.92
N GLU A 73 -17.85 16.49 44.03
CA GLU A 73 -17.26 15.17 43.88
C GLU A 73 -16.85 14.97 42.41
N ILE A 74 -15.54 14.95 42.11
CA ILE A 74 -15.06 14.37 40.86
C ILE A 74 -15.28 12.86 40.94
N ARG A 75 -16.39 12.40 40.39
CA ARG A 75 -16.62 10.99 40.10
C ARG A 75 -15.66 10.55 39.01
N SER A 76 -14.51 9.98 39.40
CA SER A 76 -13.61 9.30 38.47
C SER A 76 -14.31 8.05 37.93
N GLN A 77 -15.01 8.20 36.79
CA GLN A 77 -15.50 7.06 36.04
C GLN A 77 -14.30 6.34 35.44
N SER A 78 -14.00 5.16 35.97
CA SER A 78 -13.07 4.21 35.38
C SER A 78 -13.71 3.62 34.10
N THR A 79 -13.59 4.33 32.98
CA THR A 79 -13.90 3.78 31.66
C THR A 79 -12.63 3.28 31.00
N THR A 80 -12.65 2.00 30.65
CA THR A 80 -11.68 1.31 29.78
C THR A 80 -11.23 2.20 28.63
N SER A 81 -9.93 2.45 28.56
CA SER A 81 -9.27 3.49 27.77
C SER A 81 -9.51 3.39 26.27
N ARG A 82 -10.42 4.21 25.75
CA ARG A 82 -10.41 4.69 24.36
C ARG A 82 -9.60 6.00 24.38
N PRO A 83 -8.55 6.17 23.56
CA PRO A 83 -7.72 7.38 23.63
C PRO A 83 -8.58 8.62 23.35
N GLU A 84 -8.35 9.66 24.16
CA GLU A 84 -9.08 10.93 24.12
C GLU A 84 -9.12 11.47 22.69
N THR A 85 -10.34 11.58 22.19
CA THR A 85 -10.59 12.18 20.89
C THR A 85 -10.56 13.69 21.11
N THR A 86 -9.56 14.38 20.59
CA THR A 86 -9.28 15.79 20.92
C THR A 86 -10.36 16.71 20.31
N THR A 87 -11.42 16.85 21.09
CA THR A 87 -12.71 17.49 20.84
C THR A 87 -12.89 18.98 21.14
N PHE A 88 -11.98 19.89 20.78
CA PHE A 88 -12.31 21.32 20.75
C PHE A 88 -12.44 21.82 19.30
N GLY A 89 -13.61 22.38 18.96
CA GLY A 89 -13.96 22.90 17.63
C GLY A 89 -14.87 21.98 16.78
N ALA A 90 -15.50 22.55 15.73
CA ALA A 90 -16.37 21.86 14.77
C ALA A 90 -17.50 21.04 15.42
N GLU A 91 -18.30 21.68 16.28
CA GLU A 91 -19.36 21.03 17.07
C GLU A 91 -20.39 20.29 16.20
N ASN A 92 -20.72 20.83 15.04
CA ASN A 92 -21.67 20.24 14.10
C ASN A 92 -21.08 19.03 13.35
N VAL A 93 -19.75 18.96 13.18
CA VAL A 93 -19.10 17.82 12.52
C VAL A 93 -19.05 16.60 13.45
N PRO A 94 -19.55 15.43 13.01
CA PRO A 94 -19.39 14.18 13.75
C PRO A 94 -17.93 13.89 14.10
N ILE A 95 -17.69 13.44 15.32
CA ILE A 95 -16.35 13.29 15.89
C ILE A 95 -15.40 12.52 14.95
N ASP A 96 -15.83 11.40 14.37
CA ASP A 96 -14.97 10.56 13.52
C ASP A 96 -14.64 11.17 12.15
N GLN A 97 -15.41 12.17 11.70
CA GLN A 97 -15.21 12.89 10.43
C GLN A 97 -14.38 14.18 10.60
N ARG A 98 -13.86 14.43 11.81
CA ARG A 98 -12.98 15.57 12.06
C ARG A 98 -11.58 15.27 11.56
N PRO A 99 -10.89 16.20 10.86
CA PRO A 99 -9.59 15.94 10.22
C PRO A 99 -8.51 15.38 11.17
N SER A 100 -8.47 15.81 12.44
CA SER A 100 -7.54 15.28 13.43
C SER A 100 -7.82 13.80 13.77
N ASN A 101 -9.09 13.41 13.82
CA ASN A 101 -9.52 12.06 14.14
C ASN A 101 -9.40 11.14 12.93
N GLU A 102 -9.69 11.64 11.71
CA GLU A 102 -9.39 10.95 10.46
C GLU A 102 -7.89 10.60 10.37
N TYR A 103 -7.00 11.51 10.79
CA TYR A 103 -5.55 11.24 10.85
C TYR A 103 -5.20 10.11 11.83
N LEU A 104 -5.77 10.15 13.05
CA LEU A 104 -5.56 9.08 14.04
C LEU A 104 -6.12 7.74 13.57
N ASN A 105 -7.22 7.75 12.83
CA ASN A 105 -7.79 6.56 12.21
C ASN A 105 -6.88 6.04 11.09
N LEU A 106 -6.30 6.91 10.27
CA LEU A 106 -5.39 6.53 9.18
C LEU A 106 -4.16 5.81 9.71
N ILE A 107 -3.47 6.34 10.73
CA ILE A 107 -2.24 5.71 11.26
C ILE A 107 -2.49 4.35 11.92
N ARG A 108 -3.73 4.08 12.36
CA ARG A 108 -4.15 2.79 12.92
C ARG A 108 -4.49 1.76 11.85
N GLN A 109 -4.79 2.20 10.62
CA GLN A 109 -5.08 1.27 9.54
C GLN A 109 -3.83 0.46 9.17
N PRO A 110 -4.00 -0.79 8.70
CA PRO A 110 -2.89 -1.59 8.22
C PRO A 110 -2.07 -0.85 7.17
N THR A 111 -0.74 -1.04 7.22
CA THR A 111 0.29 -0.45 6.35
C THR A 111 0.49 1.07 6.45
N PHE A 112 -0.54 1.86 6.74
CA PHE A 112 -0.42 3.32 6.85
C PHE A 112 0.49 3.77 7.99
N GLY A 113 0.42 3.08 9.14
CA GLY A 113 1.33 3.29 10.24
C GLY A 113 2.80 3.08 9.86
N TRP A 114 3.13 2.32 8.81
CA TRP A 114 4.54 2.11 8.44
C TRP A 114 5.24 3.33 7.89
N ALA A 115 4.48 4.24 7.30
CA ALA A 115 4.99 5.50 6.79
C ALA A 115 4.96 6.62 7.83
N SER A 116 4.52 6.37 9.07
CA SER A 116 4.48 7.40 10.12
C SER A 116 5.87 7.96 10.42
N GLN A 117 5.90 9.18 10.98
CA GLN A 117 7.15 9.89 11.26
C GLN A 117 8.05 9.11 12.26
N GLU A 118 7.45 8.45 13.24
CA GLU A 118 8.11 7.59 14.24
C GLU A 118 8.90 6.41 13.63
N ASN A 119 8.44 5.84 12.50
CA ASN A 119 9.04 4.65 11.91
C ASN A 119 10.23 4.99 10.98
N GLY A 120 10.36 6.25 10.56
CA GLY A 120 11.47 6.70 9.71
C GLY A 120 11.52 6.06 8.31
N ASP A 121 12.56 6.41 7.55
CA ASP A 121 12.76 5.93 6.17
C ASP A 121 13.18 4.46 6.16
N ILE A 122 14.00 4.08 7.14
CA ILE A 122 14.56 2.73 7.29
C ILE A 122 13.46 1.73 7.63
N GLY A 123 12.56 2.07 8.57
CA GLY A 123 11.46 1.21 8.96
C GLY A 123 10.49 0.94 7.80
N LEU A 124 10.16 1.98 7.03
CA LEU A 124 9.35 1.84 5.82
C LEU A 124 10.04 0.94 4.78
N THR A 125 11.32 1.20 4.50
CA THR A 125 12.09 0.44 3.49
C THR A 125 12.20 -1.04 3.86
N LEU A 126 12.48 -1.35 5.13
CA LEU A 126 12.61 -2.73 5.59
C LEU A 126 11.27 -3.49 5.47
N ARG A 127 10.16 -2.89 5.90
CA ARG A 127 8.83 -3.52 5.78
C ARG A 127 8.43 -3.73 4.32
N LEU A 128 8.70 -2.74 3.46
CA LEU A 128 8.49 -2.87 2.02
C LEU A 128 9.38 -3.97 1.41
N GLY A 129 10.65 -4.08 1.83
CA GLY A 129 11.56 -5.14 1.39
C GLY A 129 11.09 -6.54 1.80
N ILE A 130 10.55 -6.69 3.03
CA ILE A 130 9.96 -7.94 3.50
C ILE A 130 8.74 -8.31 2.65
N VAL A 131 7.83 -7.36 2.38
CA VAL A 131 6.66 -7.60 1.52
C VAL A 131 7.10 -8.02 0.12
N TYR A 132 8.07 -7.32 -0.48
CA TYR A 132 8.63 -7.69 -1.78
C TYR A 132 9.16 -9.13 -1.77
N ALA A 133 10.01 -9.49 -0.79
CA ALA A 133 10.58 -10.83 -0.69
C ALA A 133 9.51 -11.91 -0.49
N ALA A 134 8.52 -11.65 0.36
CA ALA A 134 7.42 -12.57 0.64
C ALA A 134 6.57 -12.84 -0.62
N PHE A 135 6.19 -11.79 -1.37
CA PHE A 135 5.44 -11.96 -2.61
C PHE A 135 6.29 -12.57 -3.73
N PHE A 136 7.56 -12.18 -3.83
CA PHE A 136 8.48 -12.74 -4.81
C PHE A 136 8.62 -14.25 -4.62
N VAL A 137 8.98 -14.72 -3.42
CA VAL A 137 9.22 -16.14 -3.15
C VAL A 137 7.91 -16.93 -3.04
N GLY A 138 6.93 -16.39 -2.32
CA GLY A 138 5.71 -17.13 -1.99
C GLY A 138 4.69 -17.21 -3.12
N VAL A 139 4.68 -16.26 -4.05
CA VAL A 139 3.63 -16.15 -5.07
C VAL A 139 4.23 -16.05 -6.47
N CYS A 140 5.06 -15.06 -6.74
CA CYS A 140 5.48 -14.77 -8.11
C CYS A 140 6.46 -15.81 -8.66
N TYR A 141 7.40 -16.28 -7.84
CA TYR A 141 8.37 -17.30 -8.22
C TYR A 141 7.73 -18.64 -8.57
N PRO A 142 6.84 -19.24 -7.75
CA PRO A 142 6.18 -20.50 -8.12
C PRO A 142 5.29 -20.36 -9.36
N ILE A 143 4.60 -19.23 -9.53
CA ILE A 143 3.83 -18.95 -10.76
C ILE A 143 4.77 -18.91 -11.98
N SER A 144 5.91 -18.22 -11.89
CA SER A 144 6.88 -18.19 -12.98
C SER A 144 7.51 -19.56 -13.25
N GLY A 145 7.75 -20.36 -12.21
CA GLY A 145 8.28 -21.71 -12.33
C GLY A 145 7.31 -22.67 -13.02
N ALA A 146 6.00 -22.48 -12.83
CA ALA A 146 4.98 -23.21 -13.56
C ALA A 146 4.85 -22.76 -15.02
N THR A 147 5.16 -21.50 -15.32
CA THR A 147 5.14 -20.95 -16.70
C THR A 147 6.34 -21.40 -17.52
N TRP A 148 7.55 -21.35 -16.95
CA TRP A 148 8.77 -21.81 -17.61
C TRP A 148 9.29 -23.04 -16.84
N VAL A 149 9.00 -24.22 -17.36
CA VAL A 149 9.43 -25.49 -16.75
C VAL A 149 10.85 -25.87 -17.18
N ASP A 150 11.21 -25.55 -18.42
CA ASP A 150 12.48 -25.95 -19.03
C ASP A 150 13.71 -25.30 -18.34
N GLU A 151 14.83 -26.04 -18.36
CA GLU A 151 16.15 -25.55 -17.96
C GLU A 151 16.68 -24.59 -19.02
N GLY A 152 17.21 -23.42 -18.60
CA GLY A 152 17.68 -22.37 -19.51
C GLY A 152 16.80 -21.12 -19.56
N TYR A 153 15.56 -21.18 -19.04
CA TYR A 153 14.67 -20.01 -18.94
C TYR A 153 14.76 -19.27 -17.59
N THR A 154 15.86 -19.42 -16.85
CA THR A 154 16.01 -18.86 -15.49
C THR A 154 15.90 -17.34 -15.47
N VAL A 155 16.41 -16.66 -16.51
CA VAL A 155 16.33 -15.19 -16.61
C VAL A 155 14.88 -14.74 -16.78
N GLN A 156 14.09 -15.42 -17.61
CA GLN A 156 12.66 -15.16 -17.80
C GLN A 156 11.89 -15.44 -16.51
N LYS A 157 12.16 -16.56 -15.82
CA LYS A 157 11.56 -16.89 -14.52
C LYS A 157 11.80 -15.77 -13.49
N ILE A 158 13.04 -15.33 -13.32
CA ILE A 158 13.40 -14.29 -12.33
C ILE A 158 12.82 -12.94 -12.71
N THR A 159 12.95 -12.51 -13.98
CA THR A 159 12.44 -11.21 -14.43
C THR A 159 10.92 -11.13 -14.36
N ALA A 160 10.21 -12.21 -14.72
CA ALA A 160 8.75 -12.28 -14.59
C ALA A 160 8.31 -12.24 -13.12
N SER A 161 9.01 -12.97 -12.25
CA SER A 161 8.77 -12.94 -10.81
C SER A 161 8.96 -11.54 -10.23
N ASN A 162 10.02 -10.86 -10.65
CA ASN A 162 10.34 -9.50 -10.23
C ASN A 162 9.27 -8.50 -10.67
N VAL A 163 8.76 -8.58 -11.92
CA VAL A 163 7.65 -7.74 -12.39
C VAL A 163 6.40 -7.94 -11.53
N GLY A 164 6.05 -9.19 -11.21
CA GLY A 164 4.92 -9.51 -10.34
C GLY A 164 5.07 -8.89 -8.94
N ALA A 165 6.21 -9.11 -8.28
CA ALA A 165 6.48 -8.58 -6.95
C ALA A 165 6.53 -7.04 -6.95
N MET A 166 7.18 -6.43 -7.94
CA MET A 166 7.22 -4.98 -8.10
C MET A 166 5.84 -4.36 -8.36
N SER A 167 4.92 -5.09 -9.01
CA SER A 167 3.54 -4.63 -9.21
C SER A 167 2.79 -4.46 -7.88
N VAL A 168 2.98 -5.42 -6.96
CA VAL A 168 2.42 -5.33 -5.60
C VAL A 168 3.02 -4.13 -4.85
N MET A 169 4.33 -3.93 -4.96
CA MET A 169 5.02 -2.80 -4.35
C MET A 169 4.53 -1.45 -4.90
N PHE A 170 4.33 -1.36 -6.21
CA PHE A 170 3.82 -0.16 -6.86
C PHE A 170 2.40 0.18 -6.37
N LEU A 171 1.49 -0.80 -6.33
CA LEU A 171 0.14 -0.59 -5.82
C LEU A 171 0.12 -0.22 -4.32
N LEU A 172 0.97 -0.86 -3.51
CA LEU A 172 1.06 -0.55 -2.09
C LEU A 172 1.57 0.88 -1.84
N THR A 173 2.62 1.31 -2.55
CA THR A 173 3.14 2.68 -2.43
C THR A 173 2.16 3.72 -2.94
N LEU A 174 1.45 3.44 -4.04
CA LEU A 174 0.37 4.29 -4.55
C LEU A 174 -0.75 4.45 -3.52
N ARG A 175 -1.17 3.37 -2.85
CA ARG A 175 -2.16 3.37 -1.77
C ARG A 175 -1.71 4.24 -0.60
N LEU A 176 -0.46 4.10 -0.18
CA LEU A 176 0.09 4.89 0.93
C LEU A 176 0.13 6.38 0.55
N TYR A 177 0.65 6.71 -0.64
CA TYR A 177 0.74 8.09 -1.11
C TYR A 177 -0.63 8.76 -1.23
N SER A 178 -1.63 8.06 -1.78
CA SER A 178 -2.99 8.62 -1.91
C SER A 178 -3.68 8.83 -0.57
N GLY A 179 -3.58 7.89 0.37
CA GLY A 179 -4.19 8.04 1.70
C GLY A 179 -3.55 9.15 2.54
N TRP A 180 -2.21 9.26 2.51
CA TRP A 180 -1.50 10.36 3.18
C TRP A 180 -1.73 11.71 2.48
N GLY A 181 -1.84 11.73 1.16
CA GLY A 181 -2.20 12.94 0.40
C GLY A 181 -3.62 13.42 0.69
N TYR A 182 -4.57 12.50 0.87
CA TYR A 182 -5.94 12.82 1.27
C TYR A 182 -6.00 13.46 2.65
N ILE A 183 -5.36 12.87 3.66
CA ILE A 183 -5.39 13.50 5.00
C ILE A 183 -4.66 14.84 5.02
N GLY A 184 -3.58 14.96 4.23
CA GLY A 184 -2.87 16.21 4.05
C GLY A 184 -3.76 17.32 3.49
N SER A 185 -4.61 17.02 2.51
CA SER A 185 -5.57 18.02 1.97
C SER A 185 -6.66 18.37 2.97
N ARG A 186 -7.18 17.39 3.73
CA ARG A 186 -8.20 17.60 4.78
C ARG A 186 -7.70 18.45 5.94
N LEU A 187 -6.44 18.33 6.33
CA LEU A 187 -5.86 19.18 7.39
C LEU A 187 -5.65 20.63 6.90
N LYS A 188 -5.26 20.82 5.63
CA LYS A 188 -5.01 22.15 5.05
C LYS A 188 -6.28 22.91 4.63
N SER A 189 -7.42 22.23 4.48
CA SER A 189 -8.65 22.86 4.00
C SER A 189 -9.19 23.88 5.01
N LYS A 190 -9.74 25.00 4.52
CA LYS A 190 -10.45 25.99 5.33
C LYS A 190 -11.81 25.47 5.80
N VAL A 191 -12.41 24.60 5.01
CA VAL A 191 -13.74 24.01 5.22
C VAL A 191 -13.63 22.52 5.50
N ILE A 192 -14.54 22.00 6.31
CA ILE A 192 -14.73 20.58 6.54
C ILE A 192 -16.05 20.20 5.88
N GLU A 193 -15.96 19.36 4.86
CA GLU A 193 -17.12 18.70 4.27
C GLU A 193 -17.39 17.44 5.10
N PHE A 194 -18.63 17.25 5.55
CA PHE A 194 -19.05 16.14 6.39
C PHE A 194 -20.47 15.69 6.06
N GLU A 195 -20.75 14.42 6.33
CA GLU A 195 -22.08 13.85 6.16
C GLU A 195 -22.77 13.81 7.52
N GLU A 196 -23.83 14.60 7.67
CA GLU A 196 -24.77 14.46 8.78
C GLU A 196 -25.57 13.17 8.59
N THR A 197 -25.92 12.48 9.68
CA THR A 197 -26.69 11.23 9.61
C THR A 197 -28.05 11.48 8.94
N GLY A 198 -28.26 11.03 7.70
CA GLY A 198 -29.51 11.27 6.97
C GLY A 198 -29.45 10.88 5.49
N TRP A 199 -30.52 11.21 4.75
CA TRP A 199 -30.62 11.03 3.28
C TRP A 199 -30.22 12.29 2.50
N TYR A 200 -29.84 13.37 3.21
CA TYR A 200 -29.45 14.63 2.60
C TYR A 200 -27.94 14.71 2.39
N ASP A 201 -27.54 15.45 1.35
CA ASP A 201 -26.17 15.66 0.90
C ASP A 201 -25.27 16.25 2.01
N GLY A 202 -23.96 16.11 1.86
CA GLY A 202 -22.97 16.59 2.83
C GLY A 202 -23.08 18.10 3.06
N ASP A 203 -22.86 18.51 4.32
CA ASP A 203 -22.78 19.92 4.71
C ASP A 203 -21.32 20.35 4.86
N VAL A 204 -21.09 21.67 4.89
CA VAL A 204 -19.77 22.28 4.94
C VAL A 204 -19.66 23.22 6.13
N GLN A 205 -18.75 22.91 7.06
CA GLN A 205 -18.43 23.79 8.19
C GLN A 205 -17.11 24.52 7.95
N GLU A 206 -17.09 25.85 8.11
CA GLU A 206 -15.83 26.60 8.14
C GLU A 206 -15.07 26.34 9.46
N LYS A 207 -13.78 26.04 9.36
CA LYS A 207 -12.91 25.90 10.54
C LYS A 207 -12.71 27.27 11.19
N SER A 208 -12.69 27.29 12.52
CA SER A 208 -12.22 28.45 13.28
C SER A 208 -10.70 28.65 13.12
N GLU A 209 -10.20 29.84 13.44
CA GLU A 209 -8.75 30.14 13.31
C GLU A 209 -7.88 29.26 14.23
N SER A 210 -8.37 28.92 15.42
CA SER A 210 -7.66 28.02 16.35
C SER A 210 -7.56 26.59 15.78
N GLU A 211 -8.61 26.09 15.14
CA GLU A 211 -8.61 24.78 14.48
C GLU A 211 -7.67 24.75 13.28
N LYS A 212 -7.67 25.80 12.45
CA LYS A 212 -6.73 25.91 11.32
C LYS A 212 -5.29 25.89 11.82
N ALA A 213 -4.97 26.64 12.87
CA ALA A 213 -3.64 26.68 13.45
C ALA A 213 -3.20 25.29 13.96
N ARG A 214 -4.09 24.59 14.67
CA ARG A 214 -3.85 23.22 15.17
C ARG A 214 -3.64 22.21 14.02
N ASP A 215 -4.55 22.18 13.05
CA ASP A 215 -4.50 21.24 11.93
C ASP A 215 -3.25 21.49 11.07
N LEU A 216 -2.88 22.77 10.87
CA LEU A 216 -1.66 23.14 10.15
C LEU A 216 -0.40 22.75 10.92
N PHE A 217 -0.40 22.88 12.25
CA PHE A 217 0.70 22.40 13.09
C PHE A 217 0.86 20.88 12.98
N LEU A 218 -0.24 20.13 13.07
CA LEU A 218 -0.26 18.68 12.91
C LEU A 218 0.23 18.26 11.51
N TYR A 219 -0.22 18.96 10.48
CA TYR A 219 0.21 18.71 9.10
C TYR A 219 1.72 18.91 8.95
N ARG A 220 2.26 20.06 9.38
CA ARG A 220 3.68 20.40 9.20
C ARG A 220 4.60 19.45 9.98
N SER A 221 4.20 19.04 11.17
CA SER A 221 5.00 18.17 12.04
C SER A 221 4.98 16.71 11.59
N ASN A 222 3.80 16.16 11.29
CA ASN A 222 3.62 14.71 11.14
C ASN A 222 3.27 14.24 9.72
N VAL A 223 2.60 15.07 8.91
CA VAL A 223 2.05 14.63 7.61
C VAL A 223 2.94 15.07 6.44
N GLN A 224 3.36 16.33 6.42
CA GLN A 224 4.20 16.91 5.37
C GLN A 224 5.50 16.13 5.12
N PRO A 225 6.32 15.76 6.13
CA PRO A 225 7.54 14.98 5.87
C PRO A 225 7.23 13.59 5.30
N VAL A 226 6.14 12.96 5.75
CA VAL A 226 5.70 11.64 5.29
C VAL A 226 5.21 11.69 3.85
N GLU A 227 4.40 12.68 3.48
CA GLU A 227 3.90 12.89 2.11
C GLU A 227 5.07 13.09 1.13
N GLY A 228 6.04 13.93 1.51
CA GLY A 228 7.25 14.17 0.71
C GLY A 228 8.09 12.93 0.49
N ARG A 229 8.24 12.09 1.53
CA ARG A 229 8.92 10.79 1.44
C ARG A 229 8.16 9.82 0.54
N LEU A 230 6.86 9.62 0.77
CA LEU A 230 6.03 8.70 0.00
C LEU A 230 5.98 9.08 -1.50
N LYS A 231 6.02 10.37 -1.82
CA LYS A 231 6.14 10.83 -3.21
C LYS A 231 7.43 10.31 -3.86
N LYS A 232 8.58 10.45 -3.18
CA LYS A 232 9.87 9.95 -3.68
C LYS A 232 9.87 8.43 -3.84
N PHE A 233 9.39 7.71 -2.83
CA PHE A 233 9.29 6.25 -2.88
C PHE A 233 8.37 5.77 -4.01
N SER A 234 7.20 6.41 -4.19
CA SER A 234 6.26 6.03 -5.25
C SER A 234 6.85 6.27 -6.64
N LEU A 235 7.57 7.38 -6.85
CA LEU A 235 8.26 7.64 -8.11
C LEU A 235 9.41 6.65 -8.37
N LEU A 236 10.20 6.34 -7.33
CA LEU A 236 11.28 5.36 -7.43
C LEU A 236 10.74 3.97 -7.75
N VAL A 237 9.76 3.49 -6.98
CA VAL A 237 9.14 2.17 -7.19
C VAL A 237 8.44 2.11 -8.54
N GLY A 238 7.74 3.17 -8.96
CA GLY A 238 7.16 3.27 -10.29
C GLY A 238 8.20 3.20 -11.41
N GLY A 239 9.33 3.90 -11.27
CA GLY A 239 10.45 3.84 -12.20
C GLY A 239 11.08 2.44 -12.27
N LEU A 240 11.31 1.80 -11.12
CA LEU A 240 11.82 0.42 -11.04
C LEU A 240 10.82 -0.60 -11.61
N TRP A 241 9.52 -0.38 -11.45
CA TRP A 241 8.49 -1.23 -12.03
C TRP A 241 8.52 -1.16 -13.56
N VAL A 242 8.59 0.05 -14.14
CA VAL A 242 8.75 0.24 -15.59
C VAL A 242 10.05 -0.42 -16.08
N ALA A 243 11.17 -0.21 -15.37
CA ALA A 243 12.44 -0.84 -15.70
C ALA A 243 12.35 -2.39 -15.64
N SER A 244 11.59 -2.94 -14.68
CA SER A 244 11.37 -4.38 -14.56
C SER A 244 10.55 -4.92 -15.74
N CYS A 245 9.52 -4.19 -16.18
CA CYS A 245 8.73 -4.55 -17.37
C CYS A 245 9.59 -4.53 -18.65
N LEU A 246 10.46 -3.54 -18.79
CA LEU A 246 11.43 -3.48 -19.89
C LEU A 246 12.43 -4.63 -19.83
N ALA A 247 12.95 -4.95 -18.65
CA ALA A 247 13.86 -6.08 -18.45
C ALA A 247 13.19 -7.41 -18.81
N LEU A 248 11.91 -7.61 -18.46
CA LEU A 248 11.14 -8.78 -18.86
C LEU A 248 10.95 -8.83 -20.38
N ASN A 249 10.66 -7.70 -21.03
CA ASN A 249 10.56 -7.65 -22.50
C ASN A 249 11.88 -8.07 -23.17
N VAL A 250 13.01 -7.55 -22.69
CA VAL A 250 14.35 -7.93 -23.17
C VAL A 250 14.63 -9.41 -22.91
N ALA A 251 14.34 -9.91 -21.72
CA ALA A 251 14.53 -11.32 -21.35
C ALA A 251 13.65 -12.28 -22.16
N THR A 252 12.47 -11.84 -22.59
CA THR A 252 11.57 -12.66 -23.41
C THR A 252 12.02 -12.70 -24.88
N ASN A 253 12.70 -11.65 -25.34
CA ASN A 253 13.26 -11.57 -26.69
C ASN A 253 14.63 -12.28 -26.82
N SER A 254 15.33 -12.57 -25.71
CA SER A 254 16.57 -13.32 -25.77
C SER A 254 16.30 -14.81 -26.01
N LYS A 255 17.00 -15.40 -26.98
CA LYS A 255 16.96 -16.84 -27.20
C LYS A 255 17.53 -17.54 -25.95
N PRO A 256 16.86 -18.57 -25.41
CA PRO A 256 17.43 -19.36 -24.33
C PRO A 256 18.65 -20.13 -24.86
N ILE A 257 19.52 -20.57 -23.94
CA ILE A 257 20.72 -21.36 -24.27
C ILE A 257 20.35 -22.64 -25.03
N PHE A 258 19.18 -23.21 -24.74
CA PHE A 258 18.62 -24.36 -25.42
C PHE A 258 17.15 -24.06 -25.76
N ASN A 259 16.81 -24.07 -27.06
CA ASN A 259 15.44 -23.94 -27.54
C ASN A 259 15.08 -25.16 -28.39
N GLN A 260 14.40 -26.11 -27.77
CA GLN A 260 13.98 -27.35 -28.42
C GLN A 260 12.99 -27.18 -29.59
N TYR A 261 12.41 -25.98 -29.77
CA TYR A 261 11.51 -25.66 -30.87
C TYR A 261 12.13 -24.70 -31.90
N ASP A 262 13.43 -24.38 -31.82
CA ASP A 262 14.08 -23.56 -32.86
C ASP A 262 14.21 -24.38 -34.16
N PRO A 263 13.60 -23.96 -35.28
CA PRO A 263 13.67 -24.69 -36.54
C PRO A 263 15.11 -24.84 -37.06
N ASN A 264 16.02 -23.92 -36.71
CA ASN A 264 17.42 -24.04 -37.11
C ASN A 264 18.12 -25.15 -36.33
N LEU A 265 17.84 -25.27 -35.02
CA LEU A 265 18.34 -26.36 -34.20
C LEU A 265 17.81 -27.71 -34.69
N LEU A 266 16.50 -27.79 -35.00
CA LEU A 266 15.89 -29.01 -35.55
C LEU A 266 16.50 -29.41 -36.89
N LYS A 267 16.84 -28.43 -37.74
CA LYS A 267 17.54 -28.68 -39.02
C LYS A 267 18.97 -29.16 -38.78
N GLU A 268 19.69 -28.60 -37.82
CA GLU A 268 21.05 -29.01 -37.48
C GLU A 268 21.08 -30.44 -36.92
N LEU A 269 20.11 -30.79 -36.06
CA LEU A 269 19.94 -32.11 -35.48
C LEU A 269 19.74 -33.23 -36.52
N SER A 270 19.18 -32.94 -37.70
CA SER A 270 19.02 -33.97 -38.73
C SER A 270 20.30 -34.28 -39.52
N TYR A 271 21.35 -33.47 -39.35
CA TYR A 271 22.60 -33.60 -40.12
C TYR A 271 23.86 -33.74 -39.26
N ASP A 272 23.84 -33.35 -37.98
CA ASP A 272 25.00 -33.44 -37.09
C ASP A 272 24.75 -34.37 -35.88
N ASP A 273 25.32 -35.57 -35.96
CA ASP A 273 25.23 -36.61 -34.91
C ASP A 273 25.79 -36.13 -33.55
N LYS A 274 26.78 -35.22 -33.54
CA LYS A 274 27.36 -34.70 -32.29
C LYS A 274 26.40 -33.76 -31.57
N VAL A 275 25.71 -32.91 -32.33
CA VAL A 275 24.67 -32.03 -31.79
C VAL A 275 23.51 -32.86 -31.28
N ALA A 276 23.11 -33.91 -32.03
CA ALA A 276 22.09 -34.86 -31.60
C ALA A 276 22.44 -35.55 -30.27
N GLU A 277 23.69 -35.98 -30.08
CA GLU A 277 24.13 -36.58 -28.81
C GLU A 277 24.07 -35.60 -27.63
N ILE A 278 24.50 -34.35 -27.82
CA ILE A 278 24.44 -33.32 -26.77
C ILE A 278 22.99 -33.03 -26.37
N VAL A 279 22.11 -32.88 -27.37
CA VAL A 279 20.68 -32.64 -27.13
C VAL A 279 20.03 -33.84 -26.45
N GLN A 280 20.36 -35.06 -26.85
CA GLN A 280 19.84 -36.26 -26.21
C GLN A 280 20.30 -36.38 -24.75
N ARG A 281 21.54 -35.99 -24.43
CA ARG A 281 22.02 -35.91 -23.03
C ARG A 281 21.28 -34.85 -22.22
N GLN A 282 21.00 -33.69 -22.80
CA GLN A 282 20.27 -32.61 -22.13
C GLN A 282 18.78 -32.94 -21.94
N SER A 283 18.16 -33.61 -22.89
CA SER A 283 16.75 -34.04 -22.83
C SER A 283 16.56 -35.37 -22.07
N ASN A 284 17.59 -35.89 -21.39
CA ASN A 284 17.55 -37.18 -20.69
C ASN A 284 17.04 -38.35 -21.56
N GLY A 285 17.37 -38.35 -22.85
CA GLY A 285 16.92 -39.37 -23.80
C GLY A 285 15.46 -39.24 -24.25
N ARG A 286 14.70 -38.26 -23.72
CA ARG A 286 13.29 -38.07 -24.03
C ARG A 286 13.12 -37.13 -25.23
N PRO A 287 12.27 -37.46 -26.22
CA PRO A 287 12.05 -36.59 -27.36
C PRO A 287 11.45 -35.24 -26.96
N THR A 288 11.90 -34.15 -27.60
CA THR A 288 11.48 -32.77 -27.28
C THR A 288 9.99 -32.50 -27.50
N TYR A 289 9.33 -33.23 -28.41
CA TYR A 289 7.88 -33.11 -28.62
C TYR A 289 7.07 -33.63 -27.42
N CYS A 290 7.67 -34.36 -26.48
CA CYS A 290 7.00 -34.91 -25.32
C CYS A 290 6.63 -33.87 -24.26
N ASP A 291 7.28 -32.70 -24.26
CA ASP A 291 7.07 -31.67 -23.24
C ASP A 291 5.93 -30.72 -23.60
N ASN A 292 5.60 -30.60 -24.89
CA ASN A 292 4.48 -29.78 -25.34
C ASN A 292 3.28 -30.64 -25.70
N ARG A 293 2.14 -30.35 -25.05
CA ARG A 293 0.86 -31.05 -25.26
C ARG A 293 0.42 -31.08 -26.72
N TYR A 294 0.65 -30.00 -27.47
CA TYR A 294 0.32 -29.92 -28.88
C TYR A 294 1.17 -30.89 -29.71
N TYR A 295 2.50 -30.82 -29.60
CA TYR A 295 3.40 -31.69 -30.37
C TYR A 295 3.28 -33.16 -29.95
N ARG A 296 3.02 -33.44 -28.67
CA ARG A 296 2.72 -34.79 -28.18
C ARG A 296 1.44 -35.37 -28.78
N ALA A 297 0.39 -34.54 -28.94
CA ALA A 297 -0.85 -34.95 -29.57
C ALA A 297 -0.67 -35.23 -31.07
N VAL A 298 0.13 -34.41 -31.76
CA VAL A 298 0.47 -34.60 -33.18
C VAL A 298 1.30 -35.87 -33.39
N ALA A 299 2.19 -36.20 -32.45
CA ALA A 299 3.03 -37.41 -32.48
C ALA A 299 2.31 -38.68 -31.98
N ASN A 300 1.05 -38.89 -32.38
CA ASN A 300 0.25 -40.08 -32.05
C ASN A 300 0.15 -40.38 -30.53
N GLY A 301 0.02 -39.34 -29.71
CA GLY A 301 -0.24 -39.50 -28.27
C GLY A 301 1.00 -39.68 -27.39
N GLY A 302 2.20 -39.47 -27.94
CA GLY A 302 3.45 -39.46 -27.16
C GLY A 302 4.20 -40.78 -27.13
N GLN A 303 4.28 -41.47 -28.26
CA GLN A 303 5.16 -42.64 -28.40
C GLN A 303 6.61 -42.24 -28.05
N GLY A 304 7.31 -43.00 -27.21
CA GLY A 304 8.69 -42.69 -26.80
C GLY A 304 8.84 -41.58 -25.75
N CYS A 305 7.74 -41.15 -25.12
CA CYS A 305 7.77 -40.18 -24.02
C CYS A 305 7.90 -40.81 -22.62
N GLU A 306 7.92 -42.14 -22.53
CA GLU A 306 8.04 -42.94 -21.30
C GLU A 306 9.46 -43.48 -21.10
#